data_AF-A0A841Q5Q7-F1
#
_entry.id   AF-A0A841Q5Q7-F1
#
_cell.length_a   1.000
_cell.length_b   1.000
_cell.length_c   1.000
_cell.angle_alpha   90.00
_cell.angle_beta   90.00
_cell.angle_gamma   90.00
#
_symmetry.space_group_name_H-M   'P 1'
#
loop_
_entity.id
_entity.type
_entity.pdbx_description
1 polymer ?
#
loop_
_entity_poly.entity_id
_entity_poly.type
_entity_poly.pdbx_seq_one_letter_code
_entity_poly.pdbx_strand_id
1 'polypeptide(L)'
;MKRLLLTFVASAFFVVFISGCSAVKENTNEVISFVENEEYVQAKEKLDEVAQSTELSEEDKDKINRNIEQELIKEVGALKESFQNEEVDVETLHNQLSGYKVLGLNKLIEKINQTDIELESLINSRVAFTNGERHIENKDYDLAIDEFSMVIEEDAKFAQAQTYIDESYESLLTQVKNEAVSLEEKEEYSNAYTYVKGFTAYFTDDDSYIELLNQYEELYFEQSLAEVEKLKANNELDKAVYQLEQMESELGKKEEIVTLLHETKAQQEEQVKQKREALLSNMNQQYDSMDDITRISPKGIDPFTLNIPQGSFVFFPMIQIAGQDLDSGIAAISVVTGFSQDDWVFMEKISFNVDGDRFSWELDYGERGSEVGWGSIYEWVIKNSLVDGNIKGDLEKIANAESVEIRYDGDSSSRDETLSQTQIQQIKDTLELYEMINKYGL
;
A
#
# COMPACT_ATOMS: atom_id res chain seq x y z
N MET A 1 -37.17 1.92 109.92
CA MET A 1 -38.59 2.08 110.31
C MET A 1 -39.26 2.96 109.26
N LYS A 2 -40.34 2.48 108.64
CA LYS A 2 -41.30 3.13 107.72
C LYS A 2 -40.87 3.55 106.30
N ARG A 3 -41.45 2.81 105.34
CA ARG A 3 -41.79 3.17 103.95
C ARG A 3 -42.69 4.41 103.89
N LEU A 4 -42.63 5.17 102.80
CA LEU A 4 -43.80 5.45 101.95
C LEU A 4 -43.36 5.80 100.51
N LEU A 5 -44.28 5.53 99.59
CA LEU A 5 -44.18 5.46 98.14
C LEU A 5 -45.30 6.34 97.55
N LEU A 6 -45.18 6.69 96.24
CA LEU A 6 -46.15 7.27 95.27
C LEU A 6 -45.84 8.71 94.78
N THR A 7 -45.40 8.92 93.51
CA THR A 7 -46.17 9.15 92.22
C THR A 7 -46.98 10.46 92.20
N PHE A 8 -47.08 11.29 91.14
CA PHE A 8 -46.65 11.34 89.72
C PHE A 8 -46.95 12.78 89.19
N VAL A 9 -46.61 13.03 87.92
CA VAL A 9 -47.13 14.05 86.96
C VAL A 9 -46.15 15.15 86.50
N ALA A 10 -45.58 14.83 85.33
CA ALA A 10 -45.28 15.64 84.16
C ALA A 10 -45.49 17.17 84.19
N SER A 11 -44.48 17.88 83.71
CA SER A 11 -44.67 19.08 82.92
C SER A 11 -43.68 19.05 81.76
N ALA A 12 -44.25 18.87 80.57
CA ALA A 12 -43.58 18.96 79.29
C ALA A 12 -43.00 20.36 79.13
N PHE A 13 -41.67 20.47 79.06
CA PHE A 13 -41.01 21.64 78.52
C PHE A 13 -40.78 21.39 77.04
N PHE A 14 -41.42 22.22 76.22
CA PHE A 14 -41.11 22.43 74.81
C PHE A 14 -39.63 22.82 74.72
N VAL A 15 -38.76 21.87 74.34
CA VAL A 15 -37.41 22.18 73.88
C VAL A 15 -37.57 22.60 72.42
N VAL A 16 -37.63 23.91 72.20
CA VAL A 16 -37.39 24.48 70.88
C VAL A 16 -35.93 24.17 70.52
N PHE A 17 -35.75 23.45 69.42
CA PHE A 17 -34.48 23.02 68.85
C PHE A 17 -33.51 24.22 68.67
N ILE A 18 -32.39 24.19 69.39
CA ILE A 18 -31.17 24.96 69.07
C ILE A 18 -30.12 24.03 68.41
N SER A 19 -30.47 22.77 68.13
CA SER A 19 -29.55 21.74 67.59
C SER A 19 -29.30 21.82 66.08
N GLY A 20 -30.15 22.50 65.30
CA GLY A 20 -30.02 22.54 63.84
C GLY A 20 -28.70 23.13 63.33
N CYS A 21 -28.20 24.21 63.95
CA CYS A 21 -26.92 24.81 63.57
C CYS A 21 -25.71 23.92 63.85
N SER A 22 -25.78 23.00 64.82
CA SER A 22 -24.68 22.08 65.14
C SER A 22 -24.62 20.95 64.12
N ALA A 23 -25.78 20.34 63.81
CA ALA A 23 -25.87 19.22 62.87
C ALA A 23 -25.51 19.62 61.42
N VAL A 24 -25.93 20.82 60.98
CA VAL A 24 -25.54 21.35 59.66
C VAL A 24 -24.02 21.48 59.56
N LYS A 25 -23.37 22.05 60.58
CA LYS A 25 -21.91 22.25 60.58
C LYS A 25 -21.15 20.93 60.65
N GLU A 26 -21.59 20.00 61.49
CA GLU A 26 -20.97 18.68 61.64
C GLU A 26 -21.00 17.89 60.34
N ASN A 27 -22.17 17.74 59.72
CA ASN A 27 -22.30 17.02 58.45
C ASN A 27 -21.55 17.72 57.31
N THR A 28 -21.56 19.07 57.26
CA THR A 28 -20.76 19.82 56.28
C THR A 28 -19.28 19.50 56.43
N ASN A 29 -18.75 19.60 57.66
CA ASN A 29 -17.32 19.40 57.93
C ASN A 29 -16.89 17.94 57.69
N GLU A 30 -17.75 16.97 57.99
CA GLU A 30 -17.45 15.56 57.77
C GLU A 30 -17.33 15.24 56.28
N VAL A 31 -18.23 15.75 55.43
CA VAL A 31 -18.11 15.59 53.98
C VAL A 31 -16.85 16.28 53.46
N ILE A 32 -16.57 17.51 53.90
CA ILE A 32 -15.36 18.23 53.48
C ILE A 32 -14.09 17.48 53.89
N SER A 33 -14.04 16.92 55.11
CA SER A 33 -12.90 16.12 55.56
C SER A 33 -12.67 14.87 54.71
N PHE A 34 -13.72 14.18 54.28
CA PHE A 34 -13.58 13.05 53.34
C PHE A 34 -13.02 13.52 52.00
N VAL A 35 -13.48 14.67 51.50
CA VAL A 35 -12.99 15.24 50.24
C VAL A 35 -11.50 15.66 50.35
N GLU A 36 -11.10 16.29 51.45
CA GLU A 36 -9.70 16.67 51.73
C GLU A 36 -8.76 15.44 51.79
N ASN A 37 -9.28 14.28 52.17
CA ASN A 37 -8.54 13.01 52.18
C ASN A 37 -8.64 12.23 50.86
N GLU A 38 -9.22 12.81 49.80
CA GLU A 38 -9.49 12.16 48.52
C GLU A 38 -10.43 10.93 48.62
N GLU A 39 -11.20 10.84 49.71
CA GLU A 39 -12.17 9.78 49.99
C GLU A 39 -13.55 10.10 49.37
N TYR A 40 -13.57 10.41 48.07
CA TYR A 40 -14.76 10.93 47.36
C TYR A 40 -16.00 10.02 47.44
N VAL A 41 -15.79 8.69 47.52
CA VAL A 41 -16.88 7.73 47.67
C VAL A 41 -17.53 7.85 49.05
N GLN A 42 -16.72 7.98 50.11
CA GLN A 42 -17.23 8.16 51.47
C GLN A 42 -17.92 9.52 51.64
N ALA A 43 -17.36 10.56 51.02
CA ALA A 43 -18.00 11.87 50.94
C ALA A 43 -19.40 11.78 50.28
N LYS A 44 -19.52 11.01 49.20
CA LYS A 44 -20.80 10.78 48.51
C LYS A 44 -21.79 9.97 49.36
N GLU A 45 -21.34 8.88 49.98
CA GLU A 45 -22.17 8.10 50.90
C GLU A 45 -22.73 8.97 52.02
N LYS A 46 -21.89 9.84 52.59
CA LYS A 46 -22.32 10.79 53.63
C LYS A 46 -23.34 11.81 53.13
N LEU A 47 -23.19 12.32 51.90
CA LEU A 47 -24.20 13.19 51.29
C LEU A 47 -25.54 12.45 51.08
N ASP A 48 -25.50 11.18 50.70
CA ASP A 48 -26.70 10.36 50.53
C ASP A 48 -27.39 10.07 51.88
N GLU A 49 -26.62 9.85 52.95
CA GLU A 49 -27.15 9.78 54.32
C GLU A 49 -27.85 11.08 54.74
N VAL A 50 -27.24 12.24 54.47
CA VAL A 50 -27.83 13.56 54.75
C VAL A 50 -29.14 13.73 53.98
N ALA A 51 -29.18 13.35 52.70
CA ALA A 51 -30.38 13.44 51.87
C ALA A 51 -31.53 12.57 52.40
N GLN A 52 -31.21 11.36 52.87
CA GLN A 52 -32.18 10.38 53.38
C GLN A 52 -32.56 10.60 54.85
N SER A 53 -31.85 11.47 55.58
CA SER A 53 -32.10 11.71 57.01
C SER A 53 -33.51 12.24 57.27
N THR A 54 -34.20 11.62 58.23
CA THR A 54 -35.48 12.09 58.78
C THR A 54 -35.29 13.06 59.95
N GLU A 55 -34.07 13.23 60.45
CA GLU A 55 -33.75 14.11 61.58
C GLU A 55 -33.43 15.55 61.14
N LEU A 56 -33.09 15.74 59.87
CA LEU A 56 -32.81 17.04 59.26
C LEU A 56 -34.04 17.57 58.53
N SER A 57 -34.29 18.88 58.67
CA SER A 57 -35.27 19.56 57.83
C SER A 57 -34.74 19.70 56.39
N GLU A 58 -35.64 19.85 55.42
CA GLU A 58 -35.23 20.11 54.03
C GLU A 58 -34.40 21.40 53.91
N GLU A 59 -34.68 22.42 54.73
CA GLU A 59 -33.87 23.65 54.80
C GLU A 59 -32.45 23.37 55.31
N ASP A 60 -32.29 22.48 56.30
CA ASP A 60 -30.97 22.10 56.81
C ASP A 60 -30.18 21.28 55.78
N LYS A 61 -30.83 20.35 55.06
CA LYS A 61 -30.22 19.58 53.97
C LYS A 61 -29.73 20.48 52.84
N ASP A 62 -30.58 21.41 52.41
CA ASP A 62 -30.23 22.42 51.40
C ASP A 62 -29.06 23.29 51.85
N LYS A 63 -29.01 23.64 53.14
CA LYS A 63 -27.93 24.44 53.70
C LYS A 63 -26.61 23.65 53.77
N ILE A 64 -26.65 22.36 54.12
CA ILE A 64 -25.47 21.48 54.08
C ILE A 64 -24.93 21.42 52.65
N ASN A 65 -25.76 21.06 51.67
CA ASN A 65 -25.36 20.97 50.26
C ASN A 65 -24.78 22.31 49.76
N ARG A 66 -25.44 23.43 50.07
CA ARG A 66 -24.97 24.77 49.68
C ARG A 66 -23.62 25.12 50.31
N ASN A 67 -23.39 24.78 51.58
CA ASN A 67 -22.12 25.07 52.25
C ASN A 67 -20.98 24.25 51.62
N ILE A 68 -21.23 22.96 51.34
CA ILE A 68 -20.26 22.07 50.69
C ILE A 68 -19.97 22.57 49.27
N GLU A 69 -21.00 22.88 48.48
CA GLU A 69 -20.85 23.47 47.14
C GLU A 69 -19.99 24.75 47.18
N GLN A 70 -20.28 25.65 48.12
CA GLN A 70 -19.53 26.91 48.24
C GLN A 70 -18.06 26.70 48.57
N GLU A 71 -17.73 25.70 49.37
CA GLU A 71 -16.33 25.42 49.72
C GLU A 71 -15.61 24.75 48.55
N LEU A 72 -16.21 23.71 47.95
CA LEU A 72 -15.59 23.01 46.83
C LEU A 72 -15.49 23.86 45.56
N ILE A 73 -16.39 24.83 45.36
CA ILE A 73 -16.23 25.82 44.28
C ILE A 73 -14.98 26.68 44.47
N LYS A 74 -14.60 27.00 45.72
CA LYS A 74 -13.32 27.70 45.98
C LYS A 74 -12.14 26.78 45.71
N GLU A 75 -12.22 25.52 46.12
CA GLU A 75 -11.18 24.53 45.84
C GLU A 75 -10.98 24.32 44.33
N VAL A 76 -12.06 24.26 43.54
CA VAL A 76 -11.95 24.23 42.06
C VAL A 76 -11.27 25.50 41.52
N GLY A 77 -11.52 26.66 42.14
CA GLY A 77 -10.83 27.90 41.80
C GLY A 77 -9.33 27.85 42.11
N ALA A 78 -8.97 27.39 43.31
CA ALA A 78 -7.59 27.22 43.74
C ALA A 78 -6.85 26.19 42.87
N LEU A 79 -7.49 25.06 42.59
CA LEU A 79 -6.96 24.01 41.73
C LEU A 79 -6.71 24.50 40.30
N LYS A 80 -7.62 25.33 39.76
CA LYS A 80 -7.40 26.01 38.47
C LYS A 80 -6.14 26.90 38.52
N GLU A 81 -6.00 27.72 39.55
CA GLU A 81 -4.83 28.62 39.70
C GLU A 81 -3.53 27.82 39.86
N SER A 82 -3.52 26.79 40.71
CA SER A 82 -2.38 25.89 40.88
C SER A 82 -2.02 25.15 39.60
N PHE A 83 -3.02 24.68 38.83
CA PHE A 83 -2.77 24.13 37.51
C PHE A 83 -2.11 25.19 36.62
N GLN A 84 -2.68 26.39 36.48
CA GLN A 84 -2.10 27.47 35.66
C GLN A 84 -0.66 27.83 36.06
N ASN A 85 -0.31 27.72 37.34
CA ASN A 85 1.02 27.99 37.88
C ASN A 85 1.99 26.78 37.85
N GLU A 86 1.61 25.68 37.19
CA GLU A 86 2.39 24.42 37.11
C GLU A 86 2.61 23.71 38.46
N GLU A 87 1.84 24.04 39.49
CA GLU A 87 1.89 23.36 40.79
C GLU A 87 1.16 22.02 40.76
N VAL A 88 0.24 21.85 39.81
CA VAL A 88 -0.59 20.66 39.59
C VAL A 88 -0.49 20.23 38.13
N ASP A 89 -0.25 18.95 37.90
CA ASP A 89 -0.22 18.34 36.56
C ASP A 89 -1.62 17.99 36.03
N VAL A 90 -1.69 17.59 34.75
CA VAL A 90 -2.95 17.26 34.07
C VAL A 90 -3.66 16.06 34.73
N GLU A 91 -2.91 15.04 35.14
CA GLU A 91 -3.47 13.84 35.76
C GLU A 91 -4.13 14.17 37.10
N THR A 92 -3.44 14.92 37.95
CA THR A 92 -3.91 15.35 39.26
C THR A 92 -5.13 16.27 39.13
N LEU A 93 -5.10 17.25 38.21
CA LEU A 93 -6.25 18.10 37.91
C LEU A 93 -7.49 17.26 37.55
N HIS A 94 -7.34 16.34 36.60
CA HIS A 94 -8.43 15.49 36.14
C HIS A 94 -8.97 14.58 37.25
N ASN A 95 -8.09 13.98 38.06
CA ASN A 95 -8.47 13.11 39.16
C ASN A 95 -9.26 13.86 40.22
N GLN A 96 -8.81 15.04 40.63
CA GLN A 96 -9.50 15.84 41.66
C GLN A 96 -10.84 16.39 41.16
N LEU A 97 -10.91 16.94 39.94
CA LEU A 97 -12.17 17.41 39.36
C LEU A 97 -13.17 16.26 39.16
N SER A 98 -12.70 15.09 38.76
CA SER A 98 -13.54 13.89 38.64
C SER A 98 -14.05 13.42 40.00
N GLY A 99 -13.20 13.43 41.02
CA GLY A 99 -13.57 13.15 42.41
C GLY A 99 -14.68 14.08 42.91
N TYR A 100 -14.58 15.38 42.64
CA TYR A 100 -15.63 16.34 42.97
C TYR A 100 -16.95 16.08 42.21
N LYS A 101 -16.89 15.64 40.93
CA LYS A 101 -18.10 15.28 40.15
C LYS A 101 -18.89 14.12 40.77
N VAL A 102 -18.22 13.18 41.46
CA VAL A 102 -18.88 12.02 42.12
C VAL A 102 -19.91 12.44 43.17
N LEU A 103 -19.71 13.60 43.80
CA LEU A 103 -20.60 14.11 44.86
C LEU A 103 -22.02 14.42 44.37
N GLY A 104 -22.20 14.70 43.07
CA GLY A 104 -23.52 14.93 42.47
C GLY A 104 -24.15 16.28 42.84
N LEU A 105 -23.34 17.28 43.20
CA LEU A 105 -23.79 18.63 43.55
C LEU A 105 -23.88 19.53 42.30
N ASN A 106 -25.08 19.95 41.93
CA ASN A 106 -25.35 20.58 40.62
C ASN A 106 -24.52 21.84 40.35
N LYS A 107 -24.41 22.77 41.30
CA LYS A 107 -23.67 24.03 41.05
C LYS A 107 -22.16 23.79 40.98
N LEU A 108 -21.67 22.81 41.73
CA LEU A 108 -20.28 22.39 41.66
C LEU A 108 -19.98 21.79 40.28
N ILE A 109 -20.84 20.90 39.77
CA ILE A 109 -20.69 20.31 38.43
C ILE A 109 -20.70 21.40 37.35
N GLU A 110 -21.62 22.37 37.42
CA GLU A 110 -21.63 23.52 36.49
C GLU A 110 -20.30 24.29 36.52
N LYS A 111 -19.76 24.56 37.72
CA LYS A 111 -18.47 25.23 37.87
C LYS A 111 -17.31 24.41 37.32
N ILE A 112 -17.29 23.10 37.56
CA ILE A 112 -16.24 22.22 37.05
C ILE A 112 -16.28 22.18 35.53
N ASN A 113 -17.46 22.01 34.92
CA ASN A 113 -17.59 22.01 33.45
C ASN A 113 -17.14 23.35 32.85
N GLN A 114 -17.44 24.47 33.51
CA GLN A 114 -16.91 25.76 33.09
C GLN A 114 -15.37 25.81 33.19
N THR A 115 -14.80 25.32 34.29
CA THR A 115 -13.34 25.25 34.46
C THR A 115 -12.69 24.33 33.42
N ASP A 116 -13.28 23.19 33.09
CA ASP A 116 -12.81 22.28 32.04
C ASP A 116 -12.72 23.02 30.69
N ILE A 117 -13.77 23.76 30.32
CA ILE A 117 -13.78 24.59 29.09
C ILE A 117 -12.72 25.69 29.14
N GLU A 118 -12.57 26.35 30.30
CA GLU A 118 -11.58 27.42 30.47
C GLU A 118 -10.12 26.91 30.42
N LEU A 119 -9.89 25.62 30.70
CA LEU A 119 -8.56 25.02 30.74
C LEU A 119 -8.25 24.12 29.54
N GLU A 120 -9.22 23.83 28.67
CA GLU A 120 -9.08 22.86 27.57
C GLU A 120 -7.83 23.10 26.71
N SER A 121 -7.59 24.34 26.29
CA SER A 121 -6.41 24.68 25.47
C SER A 121 -5.09 24.47 26.23
N LEU A 122 -5.03 24.84 27.51
CA LEU A 122 -3.84 24.67 28.34
C LEU A 122 -3.59 23.19 28.68
N ILE A 123 -4.65 22.40 28.88
CA ILE A 123 -4.54 20.95 29.06
C ILE A 123 -3.96 20.31 27.79
N ASN A 124 -4.51 20.63 26.62
CA ASN A 124 -4.01 20.11 25.35
C ASN A 124 -2.55 20.51 25.10
N SER A 125 -2.19 21.77 25.40
CA SER A 125 -0.81 22.27 25.34
C SER A 125 0.15 21.44 26.19
N ARG A 126 -0.20 21.14 27.44
CA ARG A 126 0.65 20.34 28.34
C ARG A 126 0.76 18.88 27.95
N VAL A 127 -0.34 18.30 27.47
CA VAL A 127 -0.32 16.94 26.91
C VAL A 127 0.62 16.88 25.70
N ALA A 128 0.53 17.86 24.79
CA ALA A 128 1.42 17.95 23.64
C ALA A 128 2.88 18.11 24.05
N PHE A 129 3.16 18.95 25.06
CA PHE A 129 4.51 19.09 25.62
C PHE A 129 5.08 17.74 26.10
N THR A 130 4.34 16.99 26.91
CA THR A 130 4.77 15.67 27.40
C THR A 130 4.91 14.64 26.27
N ASN A 131 4.03 14.69 25.27
CA ASN A 131 4.16 13.83 24.08
C ASN A 131 5.44 14.14 23.31
N GLY A 132 5.75 15.43 23.10
CA GLY A 132 6.98 15.88 22.45
C GLY A 132 8.23 15.36 23.16
N GLU A 133 8.28 15.43 24.49
CA GLU A 133 9.39 14.87 25.29
C GLU A 133 9.56 13.36 25.04
N ARG A 134 8.46 12.62 25.01
CA ARG A 134 8.49 11.18 24.71
C ARG A 134 8.96 10.89 23.28
N HIS A 135 8.60 11.72 22.31
CA HIS A 135 9.08 11.58 20.94
C HIS A 135 10.58 11.84 20.82
N ILE A 136 11.12 12.82 21.57
CA ILE A 136 12.57 13.01 21.69
C ILE A 136 13.25 11.76 22.25
N GLU A 137 12.72 11.15 23.31
CA GLU A 137 13.30 9.91 23.90
C GLU A 137 13.37 8.76 22.89
N ASN A 138 12.38 8.67 22.00
CA ASN A 138 12.32 7.67 20.93
C ASN A 138 13.10 8.06 19.67
N LYS A 139 13.61 9.29 19.59
CA LYS A 139 14.26 9.89 18.42
C LYS A 139 13.32 10.11 17.22
N ASP A 140 12.02 10.24 17.49
CA ASP A 140 11.00 10.61 16.50
C ASP A 140 10.92 12.15 16.42
N TYR A 141 12.00 12.79 15.95
CA TYR A 141 12.16 14.24 16.06
C TYR A 141 11.15 15.04 15.22
N ASP A 142 10.69 14.50 14.10
CA ASP A 142 9.61 15.06 13.28
C ASP A 142 8.30 15.12 14.07
N LEU A 143 7.92 14.03 14.73
CA LEU A 143 6.74 13.99 15.60
C LEU A 143 6.91 14.87 16.85
N ALA A 144 8.13 14.98 17.38
CA ALA A 144 8.41 15.88 18.49
C ALA A 144 8.17 17.36 18.09
N ILE A 145 8.64 17.77 16.91
CA ILE A 145 8.41 19.13 16.37
C ILE A 145 6.90 19.39 16.22
N ASP A 146 6.16 18.44 15.67
CA ASP A 146 4.70 18.57 15.48
C ASP A 146 3.96 18.75 16.81
N GLU A 147 4.28 17.95 17.83
CA GLU A 147 3.67 18.04 19.16
C GLU A 147 4.07 19.32 19.90
N PHE A 148 5.35 19.70 19.92
CA PHE A 148 5.76 20.95 20.56
C PHE A 148 5.18 22.19 19.88
N SER A 149 4.90 22.12 18.57
CA SER A 149 4.23 23.20 17.83
C SER A 149 2.77 23.40 18.25
N MET A 150 2.17 22.45 18.97
CA MET A 150 0.83 22.58 19.55
C MET A 150 0.82 23.27 20.92
N VAL A 151 1.99 23.50 21.53
CA VAL A 151 2.12 24.20 22.82
C VAL A 151 1.81 25.68 22.60
N ILE A 152 0.88 26.23 23.39
CA ILE A 152 0.39 27.61 23.20
C ILE A 152 1.20 28.64 23.98
N GLU A 153 1.24 29.89 23.51
CA GLU A 153 2.03 30.98 24.11
C GLU A 153 1.66 31.26 25.58
N GLU A 154 0.41 31.03 25.97
CA GLU A 154 -0.07 31.21 27.34
C GLU A 154 0.43 30.13 28.31
N ASP A 155 0.97 29.01 27.80
CA ASP A 155 1.57 27.98 28.62
C ASP A 155 2.97 28.40 29.06
N ALA A 156 3.28 28.27 30.36
CA ALA A 156 4.61 28.55 30.88
C ALA A 156 5.70 27.65 30.26
N LYS A 157 5.29 26.49 29.71
CA LYS A 157 6.17 25.59 28.93
C LYS A 157 6.49 26.08 27.52
N PHE A 158 5.82 27.11 27.00
CA PHE A 158 5.98 27.54 25.61
C PHE A 158 7.43 27.83 25.21
N ALA A 159 8.15 28.61 26.01
CA ALA A 159 9.55 28.95 25.71
C ALA A 159 10.47 27.71 25.69
N GLN A 160 10.19 26.73 26.56
CA GLN A 160 10.91 25.47 26.57
C GLN A 160 10.55 24.62 25.35
N ALA A 161 9.28 24.60 24.94
CA ALA A 161 8.83 23.91 23.74
C ALA A 161 9.51 24.48 22.49
N GLN A 162 9.64 25.80 22.37
CA GLN A 162 10.38 26.44 21.27
C GLN A 162 11.85 26.01 21.25
N THR A 163 12.49 25.91 22.42
CA THR A 163 13.87 25.41 22.52
C THR A 163 13.96 23.95 22.05
N TYR A 164 13.00 23.11 22.43
CA TYR A 164 12.96 21.72 22.00
C TYR A 164 12.62 21.55 20.53
N ILE A 165 11.86 22.45 19.92
CA ILE A 165 11.66 22.50 18.46
C ILE A 165 13.01 22.75 17.79
N ASP A 166 13.76 23.77 18.21
CA ASP A 166 15.07 24.09 17.62
C ASP A 166 16.06 22.91 17.75
N GLU A 167 16.15 22.30 18.94
CA GLU A 167 17.02 21.14 19.18
C GLU A 167 16.59 19.89 18.38
N SER A 168 15.27 19.65 18.28
CA SER A 168 14.72 18.54 17.50
C SER A 168 14.95 18.75 16.00
N TYR A 169 14.89 20.00 15.53
CA TYR A 169 15.16 20.36 14.15
C TYR A 169 16.62 20.07 13.76
N GLU A 170 17.59 20.49 14.59
CA GLU A 170 19.00 20.17 14.37
C GLU A 170 19.27 18.65 14.39
N SER A 171 18.60 17.95 15.30
CA SER A 171 18.72 16.49 15.44
C SER A 171 18.12 15.75 14.25
N LEU A 172 16.94 16.17 13.78
CA LEU A 172 16.28 15.64 12.60
C LEU A 172 17.13 15.85 11.35
N LEU A 173 17.67 17.05 11.14
CA LEU A 173 18.55 17.34 10.01
C LEU A 173 19.79 16.44 10.01
N THR A 174 20.37 16.22 11.19
CA THR A 174 21.52 15.33 11.35
C THR A 174 21.16 13.89 11.01
N GLN A 175 19.99 13.41 11.47
CA GLN A 175 19.48 12.08 11.13
C GLN A 175 19.24 11.95 9.62
N VAL A 176 18.63 12.95 8.99
CA VAL A 176 18.39 12.97 7.54
C VAL A 176 19.69 12.86 6.77
N LYS A 177 20.70 13.66 7.13
CA LYS A 177 22.05 13.63 6.52
C LYS A 177 22.70 12.25 6.67
N ASN A 178 22.67 11.66 7.86
CA ASN A 178 23.32 10.37 8.11
C ASN A 178 22.67 9.23 7.33
N GLU A 179 21.35 9.20 7.25
CA GLU A 179 20.65 8.16 6.48
C GLU A 179 20.89 8.32 4.98
N ALA A 180 20.88 9.54 4.47
CA ALA A 180 21.19 9.81 3.07
C ALA A 180 22.62 9.35 2.69
N VAL A 181 23.59 9.61 3.57
CA VAL A 181 24.97 9.08 3.42
C VAL A 181 24.98 7.54 3.47
N SER A 182 24.21 6.91 4.35
CA SER A 182 24.14 5.44 4.40
C SER A 182 23.54 4.83 3.12
N LEU A 183 22.59 5.50 2.49
CA LEU A 183 22.01 5.09 1.20
C LEU A 183 22.99 5.33 0.05
N GLU A 184 23.74 6.43 0.09
CA GLU A 184 24.83 6.73 -0.85
C GLU A 184 25.93 5.68 -0.83
N GLU A 185 26.37 5.24 0.36
CA GLU A 185 27.39 4.18 0.51
C GLU A 185 26.96 2.84 -0.13
N LYS A 186 25.67 2.65 -0.38
CA LYS A 186 25.09 1.49 -1.06
C LYS A 186 24.79 1.75 -2.54
N GLU A 187 25.16 2.93 -3.05
CA GLU A 187 24.85 3.42 -4.41
C GLU A 187 23.34 3.52 -4.69
N GLU A 188 22.51 3.68 -3.64
CA GLU A 188 21.04 3.76 -3.73
C GLU A 188 20.56 5.22 -3.83
N TYR A 189 21.01 5.96 -4.85
CA TYR A 189 20.77 7.41 -4.95
C TYR A 189 19.29 7.80 -5.11
N SER A 190 18.46 6.99 -5.78
CA SER A 190 17.00 7.21 -5.84
C SER A 190 16.36 7.14 -4.45
N ASN A 191 16.78 6.17 -3.64
CA ASN A 191 16.31 6.04 -2.26
C ASN A 191 16.80 7.20 -1.40
N ALA A 192 18.06 7.61 -1.54
CA ALA A 192 18.61 8.77 -0.84
C ALA A 192 17.83 10.06 -1.17
N TYR A 193 17.60 10.32 -2.46
CA TYR A 193 16.81 11.47 -2.92
C TYR A 193 15.38 11.44 -2.36
N THR A 194 14.70 10.30 -2.50
CA THR A 194 13.31 10.15 -2.05
C THR A 194 13.18 10.31 -0.53
N TYR A 195 14.13 9.75 0.22
CA TYR A 195 14.18 9.87 1.67
C TYR A 195 14.39 11.32 2.10
N VAL A 196 15.40 12.01 1.55
CA VAL A 196 15.65 13.43 1.86
C VAL A 196 14.43 14.26 1.50
N LYS A 197 13.91 14.15 0.27
CA LYS A 197 12.73 14.88 -0.24
C LYS A 197 11.51 14.77 0.69
N GLY A 198 11.34 13.64 1.37
CA GLY A 198 10.26 13.40 2.34
C GLY A 198 10.19 14.42 3.48
N PHE A 199 11.30 15.10 3.81
CA PHE A 199 11.38 16.06 4.92
C PHE A 199 11.27 17.52 4.50
N THR A 200 10.92 17.81 3.24
CA THR A 200 10.87 19.18 2.70
C THR A 200 9.92 20.10 3.48
N ALA A 201 8.85 19.55 4.05
CA ALA A 201 7.88 20.30 4.85
C ALA A 201 8.49 20.89 6.13
N TYR A 202 9.51 20.24 6.70
CA TYR A 202 10.19 20.72 7.90
C TYR A 202 11.27 21.75 7.55
N PHE A 203 12.02 21.52 6.47
CA PHE A 203 13.22 22.27 6.12
C PHE A 203 13.05 23.25 4.93
N THR A 204 11.86 23.84 4.77
CA THR A 204 11.50 24.60 3.54
C THR A 204 12.46 25.76 3.23
N ASP A 205 13.00 26.42 4.26
CA ASP A 205 13.89 27.60 4.13
C ASP A 205 15.32 27.32 4.64
N ASP A 206 15.70 26.06 4.84
CA ASP A 206 17.04 25.69 5.32
C ASP A 206 18.02 25.47 4.16
N ASP A 207 18.94 26.42 3.98
CA ASP A 207 19.93 26.38 2.92
C ASP A 207 20.73 25.06 2.90
N SER A 208 21.04 24.49 4.07
CA SER A 208 21.86 23.27 4.16
C SER A 208 21.08 22.01 3.77
N TYR A 209 19.78 21.98 4.06
CA TYR A 209 18.88 20.93 3.58
C TYR A 209 18.60 21.08 2.09
N ILE A 210 18.38 22.30 1.61
CA ILE A 210 18.17 22.57 0.17
C ILE A 210 19.40 22.13 -0.63
N GLU A 211 20.60 22.43 -0.15
CA GLU A 211 21.85 21.95 -0.76
C GLU A 211 21.93 20.42 -0.77
N LEU A 212 21.60 19.76 0.35
CA LEU A 212 21.56 18.30 0.44
C LEU A 212 20.56 17.67 -0.53
N LEU A 213 19.34 18.22 -0.63
CA LEU A 213 18.31 17.75 -1.53
C LEU A 213 18.75 17.87 -2.98
N ASN A 214 19.31 19.02 -3.36
CA ASN A 214 19.84 19.25 -4.71
C ASN A 214 21.00 18.31 -5.04
N GLN A 215 21.91 18.07 -4.09
CA GLN A 215 23.02 17.11 -4.26
C GLN A 215 22.49 15.72 -4.61
N TYR A 216 21.53 15.18 -3.83
CA TYR A 216 21.00 13.85 -4.10
C TYR A 216 20.10 13.80 -5.34
N GLU A 217 19.44 14.90 -5.68
CA GLU A 217 18.73 15.02 -6.96
C GLU A 217 19.70 14.90 -8.15
N GLU A 218 20.84 15.59 -8.09
CA GLU A 218 21.88 15.55 -9.12
C GLU A 218 22.53 14.16 -9.21
N LEU A 219 22.91 13.55 -8.08
CA LEU A 219 23.49 12.20 -8.05
C LEU A 219 22.53 11.14 -8.61
N TYR A 220 21.26 11.19 -8.22
CA TYR A 220 20.24 10.28 -8.76
C TYR A 220 20.07 10.47 -10.27
N PHE A 221 20.03 11.73 -10.73
CA PHE A 221 19.93 12.07 -12.14
C PHE A 221 21.12 11.52 -12.94
N GLU A 222 22.35 11.77 -12.50
CA GLU A 222 23.58 11.32 -13.17
C GLU A 222 23.68 9.80 -13.26
N GLN A 223 23.42 9.08 -12.16
CA GLN A 223 23.46 7.62 -12.15
C GLN A 223 22.40 7.03 -13.10
N SER A 224 21.19 7.60 -13.09
CA SER A 224 20.12 7.14 -13.94
C SER A 224 20.40 7.37 -15.42
N LEU A 225 20.98 8.53 -15.77
CA LEU A 225 21.42 8.79 -17.14
C LEU A 225 22.51 7.80 -17.58
N ALA A 226 23.46 7.47 -16.71
CA ALA A 226 24.50 6.49 -17.03
C ALA A 226 23.90 5.10 -17.33
N GLU A 227 22.88 4.68 -16.57
CA GLU A 227 22.18 3.42 -16.84
C GLU A 227 21.36 3.49 -18.14
N VAL A 228 20.69 4.62 -18.43
CA VAL A 228 19.99 4.83 -19.71
C VAL A 228 20.95 4.69 -20.89
N GLU A 229 22.13 5.30 -20.83
CA GLU A 229 23.13 5.19 -21.89
C GLU A 229 23.67 3.76 -22.04
N LYS A 230 23.85 3.04 -20.94
CA LYS A 230 24.21 1.61 -20.96
C LYS A 230 23.12 0.74 -21.60
N LEU A 231 21.85 0.97 -21.25
CA LEU A 231 20.71 0.27 -21.85
C LEU A 231 20.61 0.54 -23.35
N LYS A 232 20.77 1.80 -23.78
CA LYS A 232 20.83 2.18 -25.19
C LYS A 232 22.00 1.51 -25.92
N ALA A 233 23.20 1.49 -25.31
CA ALA A 233 24.37 0.83 -25.87
C ALA A 233 24.18 -0.70 -26.05
N ASN A 234 23.39 -1.32 -25.17
CA ASN A 234 23.00 -2.73 -25.26
C ASN A 234 21.79 -2.99 -26.18
N ASN A 235 21.27 -1.95 -26.86
CA ASN A 235 20.10 -2.02 -27.73
C ASN A 235 18.79 -2.38 -26.97
N GLU A 236 18.76 -2.18 -25.65
CA GLU A 236 17.65 -2.47 -24.73
C GLU A 236 16.71 -1.24 -24.59
N LEU A 237 16.22 -0.72 -25.72
CA LEU A 237 15.50 0.55 -25.78
C LEU A 237 14.19 0.55 -24.96
N ASP A 238 13.48 -0.57 -24.84
CA ASP A 238 12.31 -0.70 -23.96
C ASP A 238 12.64 -0.36 -22.50
N LYS A 239 13.79 -0.85 -22.01
CA LYS A 239 14.23 -0.62 -20.64
C LYS A 239 14.70 0.82 -20.45
N ALA A 240 15.38 1.38 -21.46
CA ALA A 240 15.81 2.77 -21.43
C ALA A 240 14.60 3.73 -21.39
N VAL A 241 13.55 3.47 -22.18
CA VAL A 241 12.29 4.23 -22.14
C VAL A 241 11.64 4.12 -20.76
N TYR A 242 11.53 2.91 -20.21
CA TYR A 242 10.98 2.71 -18.86
C TYR A 242 11.77 3.50 -17.80
N GLN A 243 13.10 3.43 -17.83
CA GLN A 243 13.96 4.18 -16.89
C GLN A 243 13.73 5.69 -16.99
N LEU A 244 13.65 6.23 -18.22
CA LEU A 244 13.38 7.65 -18.45
C LEU A 244 11.98 8.08 -17.98
N GLU A 245 10.97 7.23 -18.11
CA GLU A 245 9.62 7.48 -17.58
C GLU A 245 9.61 7.51 -16.04
N GLN A 246 10.38 6.63 -15.38
CA GLN A 246 10.56 6.68 -13.93
C GLN A 246 11.26 7.99 -13.51
N MET A 247 12.33 8.37 -14.21
CA MET A 247 13.03 9.64 -13.97
C MET A 247 12.08 10.84 -14.12
N GLU A 248 11.26 10.91 -15.17
CA GLU A 248 10.30 12.00 -15.38
C GLU A 248 9.27 12.08 -14.24
N SER A 249 8.82 10.93 -13.73
CA SER A 249 7.87 10.86 -12.62
C SER A 249 8.47 11.34 -11.29
N GLU A 250 9.72 10.97 -11.01
CA GLU A 250 10.36 11.19 -9.69
C GLU A 250 11.10 12.54 -9.60
N LEU A 251 11.82 12.90 -10.67
CA LEU A 251 12.61 14.13 -10.79
C LEU A 251 11.84 15.28 -11.47
N GLY A 252 10.65 14.98 -11.98
CA GLY A 252 9.84 15.92 -12.75
C GLY A 252 10.29 16.07 -14.19
N LYS A 253 9.61 16.98 -14.90
CA LYS A 253 9.77 17.21 -16.35
C LYS A 253 10.98 18.09 -16.66
N LYS A 254 12.18 17.65 -16.27
CA LYS A 254 13.42 18.29 -16.68
C LYS A 254 13.56 18.17 -18.20
N GLU A 255 13.96 19.25 -18.86
CA GLU A 255 14.05 19.33 -20.33
C GLU A 255 14.91 18.19 -20.92
N GLU A 256 16.01 17.84 -20.25
CA GLU A 256 16.90 16.77 -20.67
C GLU A 256 16.23 15.38 -20.62
N ILE A 257 15.45 15.08 -19.57
CA ILE A 257 14.69 13.82 -19.47
C ILE A 257 13.65 13.74 -20.58
N VAL A 258 12.88 14.82 -20.78
CA VAL A 258 11.82 14.88 -21.79
C VAL A 258 12.40 14.70 -23.19
N THR A 259 13.54 15.35 -23.48
CA THR A 259 14.24 15.25 -24.76
C THR A 259 14.73 13.83 -24.99
N LEU A 260 15.45 13.25 -24.04
CA LEU A 260 15.98 11.89 -24.14
C LEU A 260 14.87 10.84 -24.25
N LEU A 261 13.75 11.02 -23.54
CA LEU A 261 12.60 10.13 -23.61
C LEU A 261 11.98 10.13 -25.01
N HIS A 262 11.77 11.32 -25.58
CA HIS A 262 11.24 11.45 -26.93
C HIS A 262 12.18 10.83 -27.97
N GLU A 263 13.47 11.14 -27.90
CA GLU A 263 14.48 10.58 -28.82
C GLU A 263 14.59 9.06 -28.70
N THR A 264 14.59 8.52 -27.48
CA THR A 264 14.70 7.08 -27.24
C THR A 264 13.44 6.34 -27.71
N LYS A 265 12.23 6.91 -27.52
CA LYS A 265 10.99 6.38 -28.09
C LYS A 265 11.02 6.34 -29.62
N ALA A 266 11.48 7.41 -30.27
CA ALA A 266 11.62 7.42 -31.72
C ALA A 266 12.63 6.36 -32.23
N GLN A 267 13.74 6.18 -31.51
CA GLN A 267 14.72 5.12 -31.82
C GLN A 267 14.12 3.72 -31.62
N GLN A 268 13.34 3.51 -30.57
CA GLN A 268 12.64 2.26 -30.28
C GLN A 268 11.64 1.93 -31.38
N GLU A 269 10.80 2.90 -31.78
CA GLU A 269 9.82 2.74 -32.86
C GLU A 269 10.51 2.35 -34.18
N GLU A 270 11.59 3.03 -34.55
CA GLU A 270 12.34 2.72 -35.76
C GLU A 270 13.03 1.34 -35.68
N GLN A 271 13.58 0.96 -34.52
CA GLN A 271 14.16 -0.37 -34.30
C GLN A 271 13.11 -1.47 -34.43
N VAL A 272 11.94 -1.29 -33.80
CA VAL A 272 10.80 -2.21 -33.89
C VAL A 272 10.36 -2.34 -35.35
N LYS A 273 10.23 -1.22 -36.07
CA LYS A 273 9.87 -1.21 -37.49
C LYS A 273 10.88 -1.95 -38.35
N GLN A 274 12.18 -1.66 -38.24
CA GLN A 274 13.23 -2.33 -39.02
C GLN A 274 13.26 -3.83 -38.76
N LYS A 275 13.14 -4.23 -37.50
CA LYS A 275 13.11 -5.65 -37.11
C LYS A 275 11.87 -6.35 -37.66
N ARG A 276 10.71 -5.68 -37.63
CA ARG A 276 9.45 -6.17 -38.22
C ARG A 276 9.59 -6.36 -39.72
N GLU A 277 10.09 -5.37 -40.44
CA GLU A 277 10.33 -5.45 -41.89
C GLU A 277 11.31 -6.57 -42.25
N ALA A 278 12.36 -6.77 -41.45
CA ALA A 278 13.31 -7.86 -41.63
C ALA A 278 12.64 -9.24 -41.46
N LEU A 279 11.83 -9.43 -40.42
CA LEU A 279 11.07 -10.67 -40.21
C LEU A 279 10.08 -10.91 -41.35
N LEU A 280 9.27 -9.91 -41.70
CA LEU A 280 8.29 -10.00 -42.79
C LEU A 280 8.92 -10.33 -44.15
N SER A 281 10.17 -9.90 -44.40
CA SER A 281 10.88 -10.24 -45.64
C SER A 281 11.14 -11.74 -45.83
N ASN A 282 11.10 -12.50 -44.72
CA ASN A 282 11.22 -13.96 -44.65
C ASN A 282 9.87 -14.66 -44.45
N MET A 283 8.76 -13.95 -44.64
CA MET A 283 7.41 -14.48 -44.53
C MET A 283 6.65 -14.34 -45.86
N ASN A 284 5.59 -15.13 -45.98
CA ASN A 284 4.51 -14.94 -46.94
C ASN A 284 3.29 -14.43 -46.18
N GLN A 285 2.67 -13.37 -46.68
CA GLN A 285 1.46 -12.79 -46.10
C GLN A 285 0.35 -12.75 -47.15
N GLN A 286 -0.86 -13.14 -46.77
CA GLN A 286 -2.03 -13.08 -47.63
C GLN A 286 -3.28 -12.72 -46.82
N TYR A 287 -4.10 -11.84 -47.40
CA TYR A 287 -5.42 -11.50 -46.89
C TYR A 287 -6.50 -12.24 -47.67
N ASP A 288 -7.45 -12.82 -46.96
CA ASP A 288 -8.68 -13.40 -47.51
C ASP A 288 -9.86 -12.50 -47.18
N SER A 289 -10.46 -11.90 -48.20
CA SER A 289 -11.60 -11.00 -48.08
C SER A 289 -12.93 -11.71 -47.85
N MET A 290 -13.01 -13.03 -48.02
CA MET A 290 -14.23 -13.79 -47.75
C MET A 290 -14.39 -14.07 -46.26
N ASP A 291 -13.29 -14.51 -45.62
CA ASP A 291 -13.26 -14.82 -44.20
C ASP A 291 -12.81 -13.63 -43.34
N ASP A 292 -12.38 -12.54 -43.98
CA ASP A 292 -11.81 -11.33 -43.37
C ASP A 292 -10.66 -11.69 -42.41
N ILE A 293 -9.68 -12.44 -42.92
CA ILE A 293 -8.50 -12.86 -42.16
C ILE A 293 -7.22 -12.63 -42.94
N THR A 294 -6.18 -12.22 -42.24
CA THR A 294 -4.81 -12.22 -42.76
C THR A 294 -4.05 -13.40 -42.17
N ARG A 295 -3.37 -14.18 -43.02
CA ARG A 295 -2.44 -15.24 -42.59
C ARG A 295 -1.02 -14.94 -43.00
N ILE A 296 -0.09 -15.21 -42.09
CA ILE A 296 1.35 -15.05 -42.28
C ILE A 296 2.00 -16.40 -42.04
N SER A 297 2.80 -16.89 -42.98
CA SER A 297 3.52 -18.16 -42.92
C SER A 297 4.99 -17.95 -43.31
N PRO A 298 5.89 -18.91 -43.01
CA PRO A 298 7.25 -18.86 -43.52
C PRO A 298 7.32 -18.74 -45.05
N LYS A 299 8.35 -18.06 -45.55
CA LYS A 299 8.54 -17.86 -47.00
C LYS A 299 8.55 -19.18 -47.76
N GLY A 300 7.83 -19.19 -48.88
CA GLY A 300 7.66 -20.38 -49.74
C GLY A 300 6.48 -21.29 -49.32
N ILE A 301 5.84 -21.01 -48.20
CA ILE A 301 4.62 -21.71 -47.74
C ILE A 301 3.41 -20.86 -48.05
N ASP A 302 2.41 -21.42 -48.72
CA ASP A 302 1.14 -20.73 -48.99
C ASP A 302 0.32 -20.63 -47.68
N PRO A 303 -0.12 -19.43 -47.23
CA PRO A 303 -0.82 -19.29 -45.95
C PRO A 303 -2.22 -19.92 -45.89
N PHE A 304 -2.82 -20.24 -47.04
CA PHE A 304 -4.19 -20.78 -47.12
C PHE A 304 -4.26 -22.19 -47.68
N THR A 305 -3.16 -22.70 -48.22
CA THR A 305 -3.11 -24.02 -48.85
C THR A 305 -2.21 -24.95 -48.05
N LEU A 306 -2.81 -26.05 -47.55
CA LEU A 306 -2.03 -27.15 -47.02
C LEU A 306 -1.40 -27.94 -48.17
N ASN A 307 -0.08 -27.87 -48.29
CA ASN A 307 0.67 -28.63 -49.29
C ASN A 307 1.67 -29.56 -48.60
N ILE A 308 1.39 -30.87 -48.66
CA ILE A 308 2.29 -31.91 -48.19
C ILE A 308 2.84 -32.62 -49.43
N PRO A 309 4.13 -32.48 -49.78
CA PRO A 309 4.69 -33.18 -50.92
C PRO A 309 4.64 -34.70 -50.72
N GLN A 310 4.48 -35.44 -51.82
CA GLN A 310 4.48 -36.91 -51.80
C GLN A 310 5.78 -37.48 -51.21
N GLY A 311 5.66 -38.36 -50.23
CA GLY A 311 6.77 -38.97 -49.50
C GLY A 311 7.45 -38.08 -48.45
N SER A 312 6.95 -36.86 -48.22
CA SER A 312 7.57 -35.87 -47.33
C SER A 312 6.77 -35.63 -46.05
N PHE A 313 7.37 -34.93 -45.09
CA PHE A 313 6.69 -34.34 -43.95
C PHE A 313 6.70 -32.81 -44.01
N VAL A 314 5.80 -32.19 -43.27
CA VAL A 314 5.75 -30.75 -43.04
C VAL A 314 5.64 -30.46 -41.55
N PHE A 315 6.27 -29.38 -41.12
CA PHE A 315 6.10 -28.79 -39.80
C PHE A 315 6.40 -27.31 -39.93
N PHE A 316 5.39 -26.46 -39.80
CA PHE A 316 5.56 -25.01 -39.90
C PHE A 316 4.47 -24.28 -39.10
N PRO A 317 4.82 -23.15 -38.46
CA PRO A 317 3.84 -22.29 -37.83
C PRO A 317 3.23 -21.30 -38.83
N MET A 318 2.11 -20.72 -38.43
CA MET A 318 1.45 -19.61 -39.11
C MET A 318 0.83 -18.66 -38.09
N ILE A 319 0.75 -17.39 -38.42
CA ILE A 319 0.01 -16.38 -37.65
C ILE A 319 -1.30 -16.12 -38.39
N GLN A 320 -2.41 -16.07 -37.66
CA GLN A 320 -3.71 -15.63 -38.18
C GLN A 320 -4.15 -14.37 -37.43
N ILE A 321 -4.57 -13.36 -38.16
CA ILE A 321 -5.05 -12.08 -37.63
C ILE A 321 -6.44 -11.83 -38.21
N ALA A 322 -7.39 -11.42 -37.36
CA ALA A 322 -8.71 -11.01 -37.83
C ALA A 322 -8.61 -9.65 -38.52
N GLY A 323 -9.17 -9.56 -39.73
CA GLY A 323 -9.17 -8.36 -40.55
C GLY A 323 -7.93 -8.17 -41.42
N GLN A 324 -7.95 -7.07 -42.16
CA GLN A 324 -6.83 -6.58 -42.95
C GLN A 324 -5.91 -5.64 -42.15
N ASP A 325 -6.42 -5.06 -41.06
CA ASP A 325 -5.66 -4.16 -40.20
C ASP A 325 -4.88 -4.96 -39.16
N LEU A 326 -3.56 -4.93 -39.32
CA LEU A 326 -2.63 -5.74 -38.56
C LEU A 326 -2.17 -5.03 -37.28
N ASP A 327 -2.41 -3.73 -37.17
CA ASP A 327 -2.11 -2.91 -36.00
C ASP A 327 -3.14 -3.08 -34.88
N SER A 328 -4.36 -3.52 -35.21
CA SER A 328 -5.48 -3.60 -34.26
C SER A 328 -6.08 -4.99 -34.07
N GLY A 329 -5.64 -5.98 -34.86
CA GLY A 329 -6.16 -7.35 -34.84
C GLY A 329 -5.55 -8.22 -33.74
N ILE A 330 -6.36 -9.11 -33.15
CA ILE A 330 -5.87 -10.15 -32.24
C ILE A 330 -5.19 -11.24 -33.07
N ALA A 331 -3.90 -11.48 -32.83
CA ALA A 331 -3.14 -12.52 -33.48
C ALA A 331 -3.29 -13.88 -32.75
N ALA A 332 -3.47 -14.94 -33.52
CA ALA A 332 -3.37 -16.33 -33.07
C ALA A 332 -2.19 -17.01 -33.77
N ILE A 333 -1.45 -17.87 -33.06
CA ILE A 333 -0.44 -18.72 -33.68
C ILE A 333 -1.00 -20.12 -33.87
N SER A 334 -0.79 -20.68 -35.06
CA SER A 334 -1.12 -22.07 -35.39
C SER A 334 0.11 -22.81 -35.84
N VAL A 335 0.11 -24.13 -35.73
CA VAL A 335 1.12 -25.01 -36.30
C VAL A 335 0.46 -26.06 -37.16
N VAL A 336 1.01 -26.25 -38.35
CA VAL A 336 0.64 -27.31 -39.28
C VAL A 336 1.73 -28.35 -39.24
N THR A 337 1.33 -29.60 -39.02
CA THR A 337 2.24 -30.73 -39.04
C THR A 337 1.59 -31.94 -39.68
N GLY A 338 2.34 -32.71 -40.44
CA GLY A 338 1.82 -33.88 -41.13
C GLY A 338 2.83 -34.49 -42.08
N PHE A 339 2.42 -35.56 -42.75
CA PHE A 339 3.27 -36.30 -43.66
C PHE A 339 2.47 -37.01 -44.75
N SER A 340 3.20 -37.53 -45.74
CA SER A 340 2.66 -38.48 -46.69
C SER A 340 3.56 -39.69 -46.90
N GLN A 341 2.93 -40.85 -47.13
CA GLN A 341 3.60 -42.14 -47.34
C GLN A 341 2.65 -43.18 -47.94
N ASP A 342 3.15 -44.39 -48.13
CA ASP A 342 2.43 -45.47 -48.82
C ASP A 342 1.47 -46.25 -47.89
N ASP A 343 1.72 -46.23 -46.58
CA ASP A 343 0.96 -46.99 -45.57
C ASP A 343 0.37 -46.09 -44.48
N TRP A 344 -0.79 -46.48 -43.94
CA TRP A 344 -1.46 -45.74 -42.88
C TRP A 344 -0.64 -45.75 -41.58
N VAL A 345 -0.55 -44.59 -40.92
CA VAL A 345 -0.20 -44.53 -39.50
C VAL A 345 -1.45 -44.61 -38.65
N PHE A 346 -2.53 -43.99 -39.13
CA PHE A 346 -3.66 -43.62 -38.28
C PHE A 346 -3.18 -42.83 -37.07
N MET A 347 -2.51 -41.70 -37.33
CA MET A 347 -1.94 -40.84 -36.31
C MET A 347 -2.98 -40.49 -35.23
N GLU A 348 -2.62 -40.79 -33.98
CA GLU A 348 -3.41 -40.53 -32.77
C GLU A 348 -2.63 -39.68 -31.77
N LYS A 349 -1.30 -39.63 -31.91
CA LYS A 349 -0.43 -38.86 -31.02
C LYS A 349 0.80 -38.37 -31.76
N ILE A 350 1.28 -37.19 -31.39
CA ILE A 350 2.54 -36.62 -31.86
C ILE A 350 3.47 -36.47 -30.66
N SER A 351 4.56 -37.23 -30.62
CA SER A 351 5.56 -37.21 -29.55
C SER A 351 6.76 -36.37 -29.98
N PHE A 352 7.24 -35.51 -29.09
CA PHE A 352 8.41 -34.65 -29.30
C PHE A 352 9.55 -35.05 -28.37
N ASN A 353 10.77 -34.98 -28.90
CA ASN A 353 12.01 -35.02 -28.13
C ASN A 353 12.83 -33.78 -28.51
N VAL A 354 12.87 -32.81 -27.60
CA VAL A 354 13.50 -31.49 -27.78
C VAL A 354 14.69 -31.43 -26.86
N ASP A 355 15.90 -31.62 -27.40
CA ASP A 355 17.15 -31.69 -26.61
C ASP A 355 17.12 -32.68 -25.42
N GLY A 356 16.32 -33.74 -25.52
CA GLY A 356 16.13 -34.74 -24.46
C GLY A 356 14.87 -34.56 -23.63
N ASP A 357 14.24 -33.37 -23.66
CA ASP A 357 12.96 -33.11 -23.00
C ASP A 357 11.80 -33.59 -23.87
N ARG A 358 10.87 -34.34 -23.26
CA ARG A 358 9.80 -35.04 -23.99
C ARG A 358 8.41 -34.54 -23.61
N PHE A 359 7.59 -34.31 -24.62
CA PHE A 359 6.16 -34.00 -24.48
C PHE A 359 5.37 -34.60 -25.66
N SER A 360 4.04 -34.63 -25.56
CA SER A 360 3.18 -35.13 -26.64
C SER A 360 1.94 -34.28 -26.83
N TRP A 361 1.42 -34.33 -28.04
CA TRP A 361 0.08 -33.88 -28.39
C TRP A 361 -0.77 -35.12 -28.67
N GLU A 362 -1.73 -35.39 -27.79
CA GLU A 362 -2.76 -36.40 -28.03
C GLU A 362 -3.80 -35.81 -28.99
N LEU A 363 -4.32 -36.64 -29.91
CA LEU A 363 -5.26 -36.20 -30.93
C LEU A 363 -6.65 -36.79 -30.69
N ASP A 364 -7.66 -35.91 -30.66
CA ASP A 364 -9.05 -36.34 -30.58
C ASP A 364 -9.57 -36.88 -31.93
N TYR A 365 -10.64 -37.68 -31.85
CA TYR A 365 -11.34 -38.25 -33.01
C TYR A 365 -11.97 -37.12 -33.86
N GLY A 366 -11.21 -36.63 -34.84
CA GLY A 366 -11.60 -35.57 -35.76
C GLY A 366 -10.54 -34.49 -35.98
N GLU A 367 -9.49 -34.45 -35.17
CA GLU A 367 -8.39 -33.49 -35.33
C GLU A 367 -7.43 -33.87 -36.47
N ARG A 368 -7.27 -35.18 -36.71
CA ARG A 368 -6.49 -35.69 -37.83
C ARG A 368 -7.24 -35.47 -39.15
N GLY A 369 -6.70 -34.61 -40.00
CA GLY A 369 -7.01 -34.62 -41.42
C GLY A 369 -6.32 -35.81 -42.10
N SER A 370 -7.03 -36.49 -43.00
CA SER A 370 -6.45 -37.58 -43.78
C SER A 370 -7.05 -37.68 -45.17
N GLU A 371 -6.22 -37.97 -46.17
CA GLU A 371 -6.64 -38.13 -47.56
C GLU A 371 -5.80 -39.19 -48.28
N VAL A 372 -6.40 -39.87 -49.26
CA VAL A 372 -5.66 -40.72 -50.21
C VAL A 372 -5.60 -39.99 -51.54
N GLY A 373 -4.40 -39.63 -51.99
CA GLY A 373 -4.19 -38.86 -53.21
C GLY A 373 -2.94 -39.31 -53.94
N TRP A 374 -2.97 -39.32 -55.28
CA TRP A 374 -1.78 -39.55 -56.12
C TRP A 374 -0.95 -40.82 -55.79
N GLY A 375 -1.58 -41.84 -55.19
CA GLY A 375 -0.93 -43.08 -54.79
C GLY A 375 -0.29 -43.06 -53.39
N SER A 376 -0.52 -42.01 -52.59
CA SER A 376 -0.05 -41.90 -51.21
C SER A 376 -1.18 -41.53 -50.25
N ILE A 377 -0.94 -41.82 -48.98
CA ILE A 377 -1.77 -41.46 -47.84
C ILE A 377 -1.15 -40.20 -47.22
N TYR A 378 -2.00 -39.22 -46.96
CA TYR A 378 -1.67 -37.96 -46.31
C TYR A 378 -2.35 -37.95 -44.95
N GLU A 379 -1.61 -37.60 -43.90
CA GLU A 379 -2.15 -37.39 -42.55
C GLU A 379 -1.56 -36.10 -41.97
N TRP A 380 -2.41 -35.25 -41.40
CA TRP A 380 -1.99 -33.96 -40.86
C TRP A 380 -2.88 -33.49 -39.71
N VAL A 381 -2.35 -32.49 -38.99
CA VAL A 381 -3.02 -31.79 -37.90
C VAL A 381 -2.71 -30.31 -38.01
N ILE A 382 -3.70 -29.49 -37.65
CA ILE A 382 -3.53 -28.06 -37.44
C ILE A 382 -3.89 -27.80 -35.97
N LYS A 383 -2.92 -27.30 -35.20
CA LYS A 383 -3.14 -26.88 -33.81
C LYS A 383 -3.10 -25.35 -33.73
N ASN A 384 -3.97 -24.74 -32.94
CA ASN A 384 -4.13 -23.29 -32.82
C ASN A 384 -4.07 -22.86 -31.34
N SER A 385 -3.31 -21.82 -31.02
CA SER A 385 -3.09 -21.34 -29.65
C SER A 385 -4.33 -20.82 -28.92
N LEU A 386 -5.44 -20.54 -29.62
CA LEU A 386 -6.69 -20.09 -29.02
C LEU A 386 -7.60 -21.26 -28.60
N VAL A 387 -7.37 -22.46 -29.14
CA VAL A 387 -8.26 -23.62 -28.98
C VAL A 387 -7.52 -24.79 -28.35
N ASP A 388 -6.31 -25.04 -28.84
CA ASP A 388 -5.42 -26.09 -28.39
C ASP A 388 -4.47 -25.54 -27.33
N GLY A 389 -4.13 -26.38 -26.33
CA GLY A 389 -3.45 -26.01 -25.08
C GLY A 389 -2.17 -25.15 -25.20
N ASN A 390 -1.04 -25.63 -24.67
CA ASN A 390 0.17 -24.80 -24.60
C ASN A 390 0.96 -24.75 -25.93
N ILE A 391 0.29 -24.53 -27.07
CA ILE A 391 0.94 -24.55 -28.39
C ILE A 391 2.04 -23.50 -28.50
N LYS A 392 1.81 -22.28 -28.00
CA LYS A 392 2.85 -21.24 -27.97
C LYS A 392 4.08 -21.71 -27.19
N GLY A 393 3.88 -22.20 -25.96
CA GLY A 393 5.00 -22.65 -25.13
C GLY A 393 5.73 -23.86 -25.67
N ASP A 394 5.04 -24.76 -26.39
CA ASP A 394 5.70 -25.89 -27.06
C ASP A 394 6.51 -25.44 -28.28
N LEU A 395 6.00 -24.49 -29.07
CA LEU A 395 6.76 -23.88 -30.17
C LEU A 395 7.97 -23.08 -29.65
N GLU A 396 7.86 -22.39 -28.51
CA GLU A 396 8.99 -21.70 -27.86
C GLU A 396 10.10 -22.67 -27.46
N LYS A 397 9.75 -23.84 -26.92
CA LYS A 397 10.75 -24.89 -26.63
C LYS A 397 11.45 -25.33 -27.91
N ILE A 398 10.68 -25.62 -28.96
CA ILE A 398 11.21 -26.04 -30.27
C ILE A 398 12.12 -24.97 -30.88
N ALA A 399 11.73 -23.69 -30.81
CA ALA A 399 12.47 -22.57 -31.40
C ALA A 399 13.84 -22.31 -30.76
N ASN A 400 14.02 -22.74 -29.50
CA ASN A 400 15.26 -22.59 -28.75
C ASN A 400 16.14 -23.85 -28.75
N ALA A 401 15.69 -24.92 -29.42
CA ALA A 401 16.34 -26.21 -29.38
C ALA A 401 17.49 -26.35 -30.38
N GLU A 402 18.49 -27.15 -30.04
CA GLU A 402 19.53 -27.57 -30.98
C GLU A 402 19.04 -28.72 -31.88
N SER A 403 18.24 -29.65 -31.32
CA SER A 403 17.71 -30.81 -32.03
C SER A 403 16.27 -31.13 -31.61
N VAL A 404 15.42 -31.39 -32.61
CA VAL A 404 14.02 -31.79 -32.40
C VAL A 404 13.69 -33.01 -33.24
N GLU A 405 13.36 -34.11 -32.55
CA GLU A 405 12.80 -35.31 -33.15
C GLU A 405 11.30 -35.36 -32.89
N ILE A 406 10.55 -35.75 -33.92
CA ILE A 406 9.09 -35.86 -33.89
C ILE A 406 8.73 -37.29 -34.26
N ARG A 407 7.86 -37.91 -33.48
CA ARG A 407 7.24 -39.19 -33.80
C ARG A 407 5.74 -39.02 -33.93
N TYR A 408 5.20 -39.41 -35.08
CA TYR A 408 3.77 -39.57 -35.31
C TYR A 408 3.40 -41.01 -34.97
N ASP A 409 2.72 -41.20 -33.86
CA ASP A 409 2.31 -42.51 -33.33
C ASP A 409 0.85 -42.81 -33.72
N GLY A 410 0.60 -44.03 -34.19
CA GLY A 410 -0.74 -44.60 -34.32
C GLY A 410 -0.82 -46.02 -33.76
N ASP A 411 -1.97 -46.66 -33.92
CA ASP A 411 -2.30 -47.95 -33.29
C ASP A 411 -1.29 -49.09 -33.58
N SER A 412 -0.72 -49.12 -34.79
CA SER A 412 0.09 -50.26 -35.27
C SER A 412 1.40 -49.88 -35.97
N SER A 413 1.63 -48.59 -36.20
CA SER A 413 2.79 -48.05 -36.92
C SER A 413 3.13 -46.66 -36.39
N SER A 414 4.33 -46.20 -36.71
CA SER A 414 4.79 -44.85 -36.38
C SER A 414 5.65 -44.29 -37.51
N ARG A 415 5.80 -42.97 -37.56
CA ARG A 415 6.73 -42.27 -38.44
C ARG A 415 7.59 -41.31 -37.63
N ASP A 416 8.91 -41.38 -37.83
CA ASP A 416 9.87 -40.51 -37.15
C ASP A 416 10.42 -39.48 -38.14
N GLU A 417 10.57 -38.24 -37.68
CA GLU A 417 11.13 -37.14 -38.44
C GLU A 417 12.03 -36.28 -37.55
N THR A 418 12.94 -35.53 -38.16
CA THR A 418 13.81 -34.57 -37.47
C THR A 418 13.62 -33.20 -38.09
N LEU A 419 13.36 -32.18 -37.29
CA LEU A 419 13.29 -30.81 -37.80
C LEU A 419 14.66 -30.36 -38.26
N SER A 420 14.71 -29.78 -39.46
CA SER A 420 15.90 -29.08 -39.93
C SER A 420 16.11 -27.77 -39.17
N GLN A 421 17.35 -27.29 -39.15
CA GLN A 421 17.68 -25.98 -38.58
C GLN A 421 16.92 -24.84 -39.26
N THR A 422 16.62 -24.97 -40.55
CA THR A 422 15.77 -24.00 -41.27
C THR A 422 14.34 -23.99 -40.72
N GLN A 423 13.75 -25.15 -40.41
CA GLN A 423 12.41 -25.22 -39.82
C GLN A 423 12.39 -24.65 -38.40
N ILE A 424 13.40 -24.96 -37.58
CA ILE A 424 13.55 -24.37 -36.23
C ILE A 424 13.66 -22.84 -36.32
N GLN A 425 14.48 -22.32 -37.25
CA GLN A 425 14.60 -20.88 -37.47
C GLN A 425 13.29 -20.25 -37.97
N GLN A 426 12.56 -20.91 -38.87
CA GLN A 426 11.24 -20.43 -39.31
C GLN A 426 10.24 -20.35 -38.15
N ILE A 427 10.30 -21.29 -37.21
CA ILE A 427 9.46 -21.25 -36.01
C ILE A 427 9.85 -20.08 -35.13
N LYS A 428 11.15 -19.87 -34.92
CA LYS A 428 11.68 -18.74 -34.16
C LYS A 428 11.28 -17.39 -34.75
N ASP A 429 11.49 -17.19 -36.05
CA ASP A 429 11.13 -15.93 -36.74
C ASP A 429 9.62 -15.68 -36.68
N THR A 430 8.80 -16.73 -36.80
CA THR A 430 7.33 -16.60 -36.72
C THR A 430 6.87 -16.25 -35.31
N LEU A 431 7.45 -16.88 -34.28
CA LEU A 431 7.16 -16.54 -32.88
C LEU A 431 7.59 -15.11 -32.55
N GLU A 432 8.77 -14.70 -33.00
CA GLU A 432 9.27 -13.35 -32.77
C GLU A 432 8.37 -12.29 -33.43
N LEU A 433 7.92 -12.55 -34.67
CA LEU A 433 6.95 -11.68 -35.34
C LEU A 433 5.61 -11.66 -34.59
N TYR A 434 5.10 -12.82 -34.16
CA TYR A 434 3.88 -12.93 -33.37
C TYR A 434 3.93 -12.10 -32.08
N GLU A 435 5.06 -12.14 -31.36
CA GLU A 435 5.25 -11.35 -30.14
C GLU A 435 5.33 -9.86 -30.43
N MET A 436 6.01 -9.46 -31.51
CA MET A 436 6.06 -8.07 -31.94
C MET A 436 4.68 -7.51 -32.28
N ILE A 437 3.85 -8.28 -32.97
CA ILE A 437 2.48 -7.89 -33.32
C ILE A 437 1.65 -7.66 -32.06
N ASN A 438 1.69 -8.59 -31.10
CA ASN A 438 0.91 -8.47 -29.88
C ASN A 438 1.39 -7.33 -28.96
N LYS A 439 2.68 -6.97 -29.02
CA LYS A 439 3.26 -5.93 -28.17
C LYS A 439 3.15 -4.52 -28.78
N TYR A 440 3.31 -4.38 -30.10
CA TYR A 440 3.46 -3.09 -30.77
C TYR A 440 2.50 -2.85 -31.96
N GLY A 441 1.62 -3.78 -32.30
CA GLY A 441 0.93 -3.77 -33.59
C GLY A 441 1.85 -4.17 -34.75
N LEU A 442 1.43 -3.98 -36.00
CA LEU A 442 2.09 -4.49 -37.21
C LEU A 442 2.13 -3.45 -38.35
#